data_AF-A0A3C1ZVK4-F1
#
_entry.id   AF-A0A3C1ZVK4-F1
#
_cell.length_a   1.000
_cell.length_b   1.000
_cell.length_c   1.000
_cell.angle_alpha   90.00
_cell.angle_beta   90.00
_cell.angle_gamma   90.00
#
_symmetry.space_group_name_H-M   'P 1'
#
loop_
_entity.id
_entity.type
_entity.pdbx_description
1 polymer ?
#
loop_
_entity_poly.entity_id
_entity_poly.type
_entity_poly.pdbx_seq_one_letter_code
_entity_poly.pdbx_strand_id
1 'polypeptide(L)'
;MRRIEIAALLVFALSLVLKLVQIPYATLGMVGGIGLLVLAVMLLTFSRSQKEHETWTLFALGAWMGTLLVLTKFLPAATIFLVGSLTYTGLAFWLARGQAVRSRWMSIGLLAILSLILFLMPVHQRYHLLHFTFHPKLGEDYRTWDKYSWFLYQADKYDEAKEASDRALSIAEKEGDESWARFIQMHNEKIDSHVWDVYTEEE
;
A
#
# COMPACT_ATOMS: atom_id res chain seq x y z
N MET A 1 9.94 -23.01 12.18
CA MET A 1 10.20 -21.61 11.75
C MET A 1 9.83 -21.38 10.29
N ARG A 2 10.39 -22.13 9.33
CA ARG A 2 10.01 -22.00 7.89
C ARG A 2 8.50 -22.09 7.63
N ARG A 3 7.76 -22.89 8.39
CA ARG A 3 6.28 -22.96 8.32
C ARG A 3 5.59 -21.64 8.70
N ILE A 4 6.09 -20.93 9.72
CA ILE A 4 5.52 -19.65 10.17
C ILE A 4 5.83 -18.56 9.13
N GLU A 5 7.04 -18.54 8.59
CA GLU A 5 7.44 -17.63 7.50
C GLU A 5 6.55 -17.81 6.26
N ILE A 6 6.35 -19.05 5.82
CA ILE A 6 5.46 -19.36 4.68
C ILE A 6 4.02 -18.95 5.00
N ALA A 7 3.52 -19.23 6.21
CA ALA A 7 2.18 -18.82 6.62
C ALA A 7 2.03 -17.29 6.61
N ALA A 8 3.00 -16.56 7.14
CA ALA A 8 3.03 -15.09 7.12
C ALA A 8 2.99 -14.53 5.70
N LEU A 9 3.82 -15.08 4.79
CA LEU A 9 3.84 -14.70 3.38
C LEU A 9 2.53 -15.02 2.66
N LEU A 10 1.94 -16.19 2.91
CA LEU A 10 0.66 -16.59 2.31
C LEU A 10 -0.49 -15.71 2.79
N VAL A 11 -0.57 -15.45 4.11
CA VAL A 11 -1.58 -14.57 4.69
C VAL A 11 -1.43 -13.17 4.10
N PHE A 12 -0.21 -12.64 4.01
CA PHE A 12 0.03 -11.33 3.43
C PHE A 12 -0.30 -11.27 1.93
N ALA A 13 0.16 -12.24 1.15
CA ALA A 13 -0.07 -12.28 -0.30
C ALA A 13 -1.56 -12.44 -0.63
N LEU A 14 -2.26 -13.34 0.07
CA LEU A 14 -3.71 -13.49 -0.09
C LEU A 14 -4.41 -12.18 0.27
N SER A 15 -4.04 -11.57 1.39
CA SER A 15 -4.62 -10.30 1.83
C SER A 15 -4.33 -9.15 0.87
N LEU A 16 -3.15 -9.12 0.24
CA LEU A 16 -2.82 -8.16 -0.81
C LEU A 16 -3.73 -8.36 -2.04
N VAL A 17 -3.93 -9.60 -2.49
CA VAL A 17 -4.87 -9.90 -3.59
C VAL A 17 -6.29 -9.48 -3.22
N LEU A 18 -6.76 -9.81 -2.01
CA LEU A 18 -8.09 -9.40 -1.53
C LEU A 18 -8.20 -7.87 -1.45
N LYS A 19 -7.11 -7.17 -1.11
CA LYS A 19 -7.08 -5.71 -1.08
C LYS A 19 -7.18 -5.11 -2.49
N LEU A 20 -6.57 -5.74 -3.49
CA LEU A 20 -6.74 -5.31 -4.89
C LEU A 20 -8.20 -5.42 -5.33
N VAL A 21 -8.92 -6.46 -4.90
CA VAL A 21 -10.36 -6.64 -5.16
C VAL A 21 -11.26 -5.84 -4.18
N GLN A 22 -10.66 -4.96 -3.37
CA GLN A 22 -11.37 -4.08 -2.42
C GLN A 22 -12.25 -4.81 -1.40
N ILE A 23 -11.87 -6.02 -1.01
CA ILE A 23 -12.58 -6.76 0.05
C ILE A 23 -12.30 -6.09 1.41
N PRO A 24 -13.35 -5.83 2.22
CA PRO A 24 -13.20 -5.27 3.56
C PRO A 24 -12.22 -6.08 4.41
N TYR A 25 -11.55 -5.41 5.35
CA TYR A 25 -10.61 -6.03 6.31
C TYR A 25 -9.36 -6.70 5.70
N ALA A 26 -9.16 -6.68 4.38
CA ALA A 26 -7.95 -7.22 3.75
C ALA A 26 -6.66 -6.59 4.31
N THR A 27 -6.71 -5.32 4.69
CA THR A 27 -5.59 -4.64 5.37
C THR A 27 -5.23 -5.28 6.71
N LEU A 28 -6.22 -5.73 7.49
CA LEU A 28 -5.97 -6.43 8.77
C LEU A 28 -5.24 -7.74 8.52
N GLY A 29 -5.57 -8.45 7.44
CA GLY A 29 -4.85 -9.65 7.03
C GLY A 29 -3.38 -9.37 6.65
N MET A 30 -3.11 -8.28 5.94
CA MET A 30 -1.72 -7.84 5.66
C MET A 30 -0.95 -7.55 6.94
N VAL A 31 -1.54 -6.80 7.87
CA VAL A 31 -0.95 -6.51 9.19
C VAL A 31 -0.73 -7.80 9.98
N GLY A 32 -1.69 -8.74 9.94
CA GLY A 32 -1.57 -10.06 10.57
C GLY A 32 -0.41 -10.86 10.00
N GLY A 33 -0.20 -10.84 8.67
CA GLY A 33 0.96 -11.46 8.03
C GLY A 33 2.28 -10.89 8.53
N ILE A 34 2.39 -9.56 8.64
CA ILE A 34 3.57 -8.90 9.23
C ILE A 34 3.75 -9.31 10.70
N GLY A 35 2.66 -9.33 11.49
CA GLY A 35 2.67 -9.73 12.90
C GLY A 35 3.14 -11.17 13.11
N LEU A 36 2.73 -12.11 12.25
CA LEU A 36 3.24 -13.49 12.26
C LEU A 36 4.75 -13.54 12.00
N LEU A 37 5.26 -12.67 11.14
CA LEU A 37 6.69 -12.57 10.86
C LEU A 37 7.46 -12.02 12.07
N VAL A 38 6.93 -11.00 12.73
CA VAL A 38 7.49 -10.46 13.98
C VAL A 38 7.53 -11.53 15.06
N LEU A 39 6.46 -12.32 15.22
CA LEU A 39 6.44 -13.45 16.14
C LEU A 39 7.52 -14.48 15.80
N ALA A 40 7.73 -14.79 14.51
CA ALA A 40 8.78 -15.69 14.08
C ALA A 40 10.18 -15.18 14.45
N VAL A 41 10.43 -13.88 14.29
CA VAL A 41 11.68 -13.19 14.67
C VAL A 41 11.89 -13.23 16.19
N MET A 42 10.85 -12.97 16.99
CA MET A 42 10.92 -13.06 18.44
C MET A 42 11.29 -14.48 18.89
N LEU A 43 10.58 -15.50 18.39
CA LEU A 43 10.84 -16.90 18.73
C LEU A 43 12.28 -17.32 18.37
N LEU A 44 12.79 -16.87 17.22
CA LEU A 44 14.18 -17.08 16.81
C LEU A 44 15.17 -16.51 17.83
N THR A 45 14.97 -15.25 18.19
CA THR A 45 15.85 -14.51 19.10
C THR A 45 15.85 -15.13 20.49
N PHE A 46 14.68 -15.58 20.99
CA PHE A 46 14.57 -16.24 22.29
C PHE A 46 15.12 -17.67 22.32
N SER A 47 15.12 -18.38 21.19
CA SER A 47 15.53 -19.79 21.14
C SER A 47 17.03 -20.05 21.34
N ARG A 48 17.86 -19.01 21.59
CA ARG A 48 19.34 -19.06 21.69
C ARG A 48 20.05 -19.74 20.50
N SER A 49 19.32 -20.05 19.43
CA SER A 49 19.85 -20.50 18.15
C SER A 49 20.63 -19.34 17.54
N GLN A 50 21.97 -19.40 17.57
CA GLN A 50 22.92 -18.36 17.10
C GLN A 50 22.89 -18.15 15.56
N LYS A 51 21.71 -18.08 14.95
CA LYS A 51 21.55 -17.88 13.52
C LYS A 51 21.18 -16.45 13.22
N GLU A 52 22.09 -15.54 13.57
CA GLU A 52 21.92 -14.11 13.42
C GLU A 52 21.50 -13.71 12.00
N HIS A 53 22.13 -14.31 10.98
CA HIS A 53 21.76 -14.10 9.58
C HIS A 53 20.29 -14.44 9.27
N GLU A 54 19.70 -15.44 9.93
CA GLU A 54 18.29 -15.79 9.72
C GLU A 54 17.37 -14.69 10.23
N THR A 55 17.66 -14.13 11.41
CA THR A 55 16.89 -13.03 12.02
C THR A 55 16.89 -11.80 11.12
N TRP A 56 18.06 -11.38 10.61
CA TRP A 56 18.18 -10.23 9.73
C TRP A 56 17.47 -10.43 8.38
N THR A 57 17.51 -11.63 7.81
CA THR A 57 16.75 -11.92 6.58
C THR A 57 15.24 -11.79 6.79
N LEU A 58 14.72 -12.14 7.98
CA LEU A 58 13.31 -11.96 8.31
C LEU A 58 12.96 -10.50 8.58
N PHE A 59 13.84 -9.72 9.21
CA PHE A 59 13.63 -8.27 9.32
C PHE A 59 13.55 -7.60 7.94
N ALA A 60 14.46 -7.95 7.01
CA ALA A 60 14.41 -7.45 5.65
C ALA A 60 13.09 -7.82 4.95
N LEU A 61 12.64 -9.08 5.11
CA LEU A 61 11.38 -9.54 4.54
C LEU A 61 10.17 -8.77 5.11
N GLY A 62 10.11 -8.59 6.42
CA GLY A 62 9.05 -7.84 7.09
C GLY A 62 9.04 -6.36 6.72
N ALA A 63 10.22 -5.75 6.54
CA ALA A 63 10.34 -4.37 6.09
C ALA A 63 9.77 -4.19 4.67
N TRP A 64 10.05 -5.11 3.74
CA TRP A 64 9.48 -5.07 2.39
C TRP A 64 7.96 -5.29 2.39
N MET A 65 7.43 -6.20 3.22
CA MET A 65 5.98 -6.34 3.42
C MET A 65 5.36 -5.04 3.97
N GLY A 66 6.02 -4.40 4.93
CA GLY A 66 5.62 -3.10 5.47
C GLY A 66 5.62 -2.00 4.41
N THR A 67 6.64 -1.98 3.55
CA THR A 67 6.73 -1.03 2.43
C THR A 67 5.57 -1.19 1.46
N LEU A 68 5.22 -2.43 1.07
CA LEU A 68 4.04 -2.69 0.24
C LEU A 68 2.75 -2.24 0.91
N LEU A 69 2.58 -2.52 2.20
CA LEU A 69 1.40 -2.08 2.95
C LEU A 69 1.27 -0.55 2.94
N VAL A 70 2.37 0.16 3.20
CA VAL A 70 2.40 1.63 3.20
C VAL A 70 2.09 2.21 1.81
N LEU A 71 2.68 1.63 0.76
CA LEU A 71 2.45 2.05 -0.62
C LEU A 71 1.01 1.84 -1.06
N THR A 72 0.44 0.68 -0.75
CA THR A 72 -0.96 0.35 -1.09
C THR A 72 -1.98 1.16 -0.31
N LYS A 73 -1.59 1.71 0.84
CA LYS A 73 -2.43 2.60 1.67
C LYS A 73 -2.15 4.08 1.49
N PHE A 74 -1.23 4.46 0.60
CA PHE A 74 -0.90 5.86 0.31
C PHE A 74 -0.48 6.64 1.57
N LEU A 75 0.19 5.98 2.53
CA LEU A 75 0.66 6.65 3.75
C LEU A 75 1.90 7.51 3.45
N PRO A 76 2.07 8.69 4.10
CA PRO A 76 3.16 9.63 3.82
C PRO A 76 4.55 9.09 4.20
N ALA A 77 4.63 7.93 4.87
CA ALA A 77 5.86 7.31 5.33
C ALA A 77 6.54 6.37 4.31
N ALA A 78 6.08 6.31 3.05
CA ALA A 78 6.59 5.36 2.05
C ALA A 78 8.11 5.40 1.88
N THR A 79 8.70 6.59 1.84
CA THR A 79 10.15 6.77 1.70
C THR A 79 10.91 6.21 2.89
N ILE A 80 10.42 6.41 4.12
CA ILE A 80 11.05 5.90 5.35
C ILE A 80 11.08 4.38 5.34
N PHE A 81 9.95 3.74 5.00
CA PHE A 81 9.85 2.28 4.90
C PHE A 81 10.75 1.71 3.80
N LEU A 82 10.85 2.37 2.65
CA LEU A 82 11.72 1.96 1.56
C LEU A 82 13.20 2.00 1.98
N VAL A 83 13.65 3.12 2.55
CA VAL A 83 15.04 3.27 3.04
C VAL A 83 15.36 2.25 4.12
N GLY A 84 14.42 2.03 5.07
CA GLY A 84 14.55 0.99 6.09
C GLY A 84 14.69 -0.40 5.47
N SER A 85 13.86 -0.74 4.48
CA SER A 85 13.90 -2.04 3.80
C SER A 85 15.21 -2.29 3.06
N LEU A 86 15.73 -1.27 2.37
CA LEU A 86 17.03 -1.33 1.72
C LEU A 86 18.16 -1.55 2.73
N THR A 87 18.12 -0.81 3.85
CA THR A 87 19.12 -0.92 4.93
C THR A 87 19.13 -2.33 5.53
N TYR A 88 17.95 -2.86 5.91
CA TYR A 88 17.85 -4.22 6.45
C TYR A 88 18.27 -5.28 5.44
N THR A 89 17.95 -5.10 4.16
CA THR A 89 18.38 -6.01 3.07
C THR A 89 19.90 -6.01 2.93
N GLY A 90 20.54 -4.84 2.96
CA GLY A 90 22.00 -4.71 2.89
C GLY A 90 22.72 -5.37 4.09
N LEU A 91 22.21 -5.13 5.31
CA LEU A 91 22.72 -5.78 6.52
C LEU A 91 22.56 -7.30 6.47
N ALA A 92 21.37 -7.78 6.08
CA ALA A 92 21.12 -9.21 5.92
C ALA A 92 22.04 -9.84 4.86
N PHE A 93 22.33 -9.13 3.77
CA PHE A 93 23.22 -9.61 2.72
C PHE A 93 24.67 -9.72 3.19
N TRP A 94 25.14 -8.71 3.93
CA TRP A 94 26.49 -8.71 4.49
C TRP A 94 26.70 -9.86 5.49
N LEU A 95 25.75 -10.08 6.38
CA LEU A 95 25.82 -11.14 7.41
C LEU A 95 25.58 -12.55 6.86
N ALA A 96 24.88 -12.69 5.73
CA ALA A 96 24.58 -13.98 5.12
C ALA A 96 25.61 -14.42 4.06
N ARG A 97 26.74 -13.72 3.91
CA ARG A 97 27.79 -14.10 2.94
C ARG A 97 28.26 -15.54 3.16
N GLY A 98 28.22 -16.35 2.10
CA GLY A 98 28.61 -17.76 2.13
C GLY A 98 27.57 -18.73 2.73
N GLN A 99 26.37 -18.25 3.09
CA GLN A 99 25.30 -19.08 3.63
C GLN A 99 24.27 -19.47 2.56
N ALA A 100 23.74 -20.69 2.64
CA ALA A 100 22.75 -21.21 1.70
C ALA A 100 21.30 -20.76 2.02
N VAL A 101 21.00 -19.47 1.83
CA VAL A 101 19.68 -18.85 2.11
C VAL A 101 18.88 -18.47 0.84
N ARG A 102 19.09 -19.21 -0.26
CA ARG A 102 18.57 -18.88 -1.60
C ARG A 102 17.05 -18.61 -1.66
N SER A 103 16.23 -19.40 -0.95
CA SER A 103 14.77 -19.23 -1.01
C SER A 103 14.30 -17.91 -0.42
N ARG A 104 14.95 -17.40 0.64
CA ARG A 104 14.58 -16.12 1.26
C ARG A 104 14.94 -14.94 0.39
N TRP A 105 16.10 -15.00 -0.28
CA TRP A 105 16.50 -13.97 -1.24
C TRP A 105 15.53 -13.85 -2.42
N MET A 106 14.93 -14.95 -2.86
CA MET A 106 13.87 -14.90 -3.88
C MET A 106 12.63 -14.15 -3.36
N SER A 107 12.16 -14.45 -2.15
CA SER A 107 11.01 -13.75 -1.57
C SER A 107 11.28 -12.27 -1.33
N ILE A 108 12.45 -11.92 -0.79
CA ILE A 108 12.89 -10.54 -0.62
C ILE A 108 12.96 -9.84 -1.98
N GLY A 109 13.60 -10.46 -2.98
CA GLY A 109 13.73 -9.90 -4.32
C GLY A 109 12.38 -9.65 -4.99
N LEU A 110 11.43 -10.58 -4.87
CA LEU A 110 10.08 -10.41 -5.42
C LEU A 110 9.34 -9.25 -4.76
N LEU A 111 9.34 -9.18 -3.43
CA LEU A 111 8.70 -8.07 -2.70
C LEU A 111 9.38 -6.73 -2.98
N ALA A 112 10.71 -6.72 -3.11
CA ALA A 112 11.48 -5.54 -3.47
C ALA A 112 11.10 -5.02 -4.85
N ILE A 113 11.08 -5.89 -5.87
CA ILE A 113 10.68 -5.53 -7.23
C ILE A 113 9.27 -4.95 -7.24
N LEU A 114 8.31 -5.64 -6.61
CA LEU A 114 6.92 -5.17 -6.54
C LEU A 114 6.80 -3.81 -5.85
N SER A 115 7.51 -3.63 -4.72
CA SER A 115 7.54 -2.37 -3.99
C SER A 115 8.14 -1.24 -4.80
N LEU A 116 9.25 -1.50 -5.51
CA LEU A 116 9.92 -0.50 -6.33
C LEU A 116 9.06 -0.09 -7.53
N ILE A 117 8.40 -1.04 -8.18
CA ILE A 117 7.43 -0.74 -9.26
C ILE A 117 6.35 0.21 -8.72
N LEU A 118 5.74 -0.10 -7.57
CA LEU A 118 4.71 0.76 -6.97
C LEU A 118 5.25 2.09 -6.43
N PHE A 119 6.48 2.13 -5.92
CA PHE A 119 7.09 3.34 -5.38
C PHE A 119 7.42 4.34 -6.49
N LEU A 120 7.98 3.86 -7.60
CA LEU A 120 8.36 4.68 -8.75
C LEU A 120 7.17 5.09 -9.61
N MET A 121 6.03 4.40 -9.50
CA MET A 121 4.80 4.76 -10.19
C MET A 121 4.24 6.09 -9.66
N PRO A 122 3.87 7.04 -10.54
CA PRO A 122 3.19 8.27 -10.14
C PRO A 122 1.96 7.97 -9.28
N VAL A 123 1.72 8.79 -8.26
CA VAL A 123 0.72 8.48 -7.22
C VAL A 123 -0.68 8.32 -7.81
N HIS A 124 -1.08 9.17 -8.77
CA HIS A 124 -2.37 9.06 -9.47
C HIS A 124 -2.49 7.74 -10.24
N GLN A 125 -1.45 7.30 -10.95
CA GLN A 125 -1.46 6.02 -11.67
C GLN A 125 -1.51 4.83 -10.71
N ARG A 126 -0.78 4.92 -9.59
CA ARG A 126 -0.83 3.90 -8.53
C ARG A 126 -2.22 3.83 -7.92
N TYR A 127 -2.86 4.96 -7.66
CA TYR A 127 -4.22 4.99 -7.13
C TYR A 127 -5.20 4.37 -8.09
N HIS A 128 -5.14 4.75 -9.37
CA HIS A 128 -5.95 4.16 -10.42
C HIS A 128 -5.74 2.64 -10.53
N LEU A 129 -4.48 2.17 -10.58
CA LEU A 129 -4.19 0.73 -10.66
C LEU A 129 -4.76 -0.06 -9.47
N LEU A 130 -4.63 0.47 -8.25
CA LEU A 130 -5.02 -0.23 -7.04
C LEU A 130 -6.52 -0.11 -6.73
N HIS A 131 -7.19 0.96 -7.15
CA HIS A 131 -8.58 1.25 -6.77
C HIS A 131 -9.57 1.29 -7.93
N PHE A 132 -9.14 1.39 -9.19
CA PHE A 132 -10.05 1.41 -10.35
C PHE A 132 -10.04 0.09 -11.11
N THR A 133 -8.87 -0.50 -11.36
CA THR A 133 -8.72 -1.66 -12.26
C THR A 133 -9.53 -2.89 -11.82
N PHE A 134 -9.72 -3.09 -10.52
CA PHE A 134 -10.36 -4.27 -9.96
C PHE A 134 -11.64 -3.94 -9.18
N HIS A 135 -12.18 -2.73 -9.32
CA HIS A 135 -13.32 -2.27 -8.52
C HIS A 135 -14.65 -2.71 -9.16
N PRO A 136 -15.39 -3.64 -8.55
CA PRO A 136 -16.59 -4.22 -9.18
C PRO A 136 -17.73 -3.22 -9.33
N LYS A 137 -17.73 -2.14 -8.53
CA LYS A 137 -18.78 -1.12 -8.46
C LYS A 137 -18.27 0.30 -8.67
N LEU A 138 -17.27 0.46 -9.54
CA LEU A 138 -16.65 1.78 -9.74
C LEU A 138 -17.65 2.86 -10.20
N GLY A 139 -18.75 2.47 -10.84
CA GLY A 139 -19.81 3.39 -11.26
C GLY A 139 -20.72 3.90 -10.14
N GLU A 140 -20.60 3.35 -8.93
CA GLU A 140 -21.40 3.71 -7.74
C GLU A 140 -20.51 4.37 -6.65
N ASP A 141 -19.19 4.26 -6.74
CA ASP A 141 -18.29 4.74 -5.68
C ASP A 141 -17.80 6.18 -5.91
N TYR A 142 -18.64 7.16 -5.53
CA TYR A 142 -18.29 8.58 -5.64
C TYR A 142 -17.05 8.95 -4.80
N ARG A 143 -16.78 8.27 -3.68
CA ARG A 143 -15.64 8.58 -2.80
C ARG A 143 -14.30 8.23 -3.45
N THR A 144 -14.25 7.08 -4.12
CA THR A 144 -13.07 6.66 -4.87
C THR A 144 -12.80 7.59 -6.06
N TRP A 145 -13.85 8.09 -6.74
CA TRP A 145 -13.70 9.10 -7.80
C TRP A 145 -13.22 10.45 -7.27
N ASP A 146 -13.80 10.96 -6.18
CA ASP A 146 -13.40 12.23 -5.59
C ASP A 146 -11.94 12.19 -5.11
N LYS A 147 -11.54 11.12 -4.42
CA LYS A 147 -10.16 10.94 -3.99
C LYS A 147 -9.17 10.79 -5.15
N TYR A 148 -9.60 10.17 -6.25
CA TYR A 148 -8.78 10.09 -7.46
C TYR A 148 -8.59 11.48 -8.09
N SER A 149 -9.63 12.31 -8.11
CA SER A 149 -9.54 13.69 -8.60
C SER A 149 -8.47 14.48 -7.85
N TRP A 150 -8.35 14.30 -6.53
CA TRP A 150 -7.29 14.92 -5.74
C TRP A 150 -5.89 14.45 -6.17
N PHE A 151 -5.68 13.15 -6.39
CA PHE A 151 -4.39 12.67 -6.88
C PHE A 151 -4.03 13.19 -8.28
N LEU A 152 -5.03 13.39 -9.15
CA LEU A 152 -4.83 14.02 -10.46
C LEU A 152 -4.48 15.50 -10.32
N TYR A 153 -5.17 16.22 -9.44
CA TYR A 153 -4.91 17.63 -9.13
C TYR A 153 -3.47 17.82 -8.64
N GLN A 154 -3.01 16.97 -7.69
CA GLN A 154 -1.63 16.98 -7.18
C GLN A 154 -0.57 16.62 -8.22
N ALA A 155 -0.98 16.11 -9.39
CA ALA A 155 -0.12 15.83 -10.53
C ALA A 155 -0.27 16.87 -11.65
N ASP A 156 -0.86 18.04 -11.35
CA ASP A 156 -1.12 19.15 -12.27
C ASP A 156 -2.01 18.78 -13.47
N LYS A 157 -2.82 17.72 -13.33
CA LYS A 157 -3.79 17.27 -14.34
C LYS A 157 -5.17 17.84 -14.05
N TYR A 158 -5.29 19.17 -14.06
CA TYR A 158 -6.49 19.86 -13.57
C TYR A 158 -7.77 19.52 -14.34
N ASP A 159 -7.70 19.41 -15.66
CA ASP A 159 -8.86 19.04 -16.48
C ASP A 159 -9.33 17.61 -16.16
N GLU A 160 -8.41 16.64 -16.08
CA GLU A 160 -8.73 15.25 -15.70
C GLU A 160 -9.27 15.17 -14.27
N ALA A 161 -8.73 16.00 -13.35
CA ALA A 161 -9.21 16.09 -11.99
C ALA A 161 -10.66 16.60 -11.95
N LYS A 162 -10.95 17.66 -12.71
CA LYS A 162 -12.30 18.23 -12.82
C LYS A 162 -13.29 17.21 -13.37
N GLU A 163 -12.95 16.51 -14.45
CA GLU A 163 -13.80 15.44 -15.01
C GLU A 163 -14.06 14.31 -14.00
N ALA A 164 -13.04 13.89 -13.24
CA ALA A 164 -13.19 12.87 -12.21
C ALA A 164 -14.07 13.32 -11.04
N SER A 165 -13.95 14.57 -10.62
CA SER A 165 -14.74 15.16 -9.53
C SER A 165 -16.20 15.40 -9.95
N ASP A 166 -16.45 15.89 -11.17
CA ASP A 166 -17.80 16.03 -11.73
C ASP A 166 -18.50 14.67 -11.84
N ARG A 167 -17.74 13.61 -12.18
CA ARG A 167 -18.27 12.24 -12.15
C ARG A 167 -18.60 11.77 -10.75
N ALA A 168 -17.77 12.08 -9.75
CA ALA A 168 -18.06 11.78 -8.35
C ALA A 168 -19.35 12.48 -7.90
N LEU A 169 -19.49 13.77 -8.22
CA LEU A 169 -20.67 14.57 -7.89
C LEU A 169 -21.95 13.97 -8.48
N SER A 170 -21.93 13.63 -9.77
CA SER A 170 -23.09 13.04 -10.44
C SER A 170 -23.52 11.71 -9.80
N ILE A 171 -22.57 10.89 -9.33
CA ILE A 171 -22.87 9.65 -8.63
C ILE A 171 -23.49 9.95 -7.26
N ALA A 172 -22.91 10.86 -6.48
CA ALA A 172 -23.42 11.25 -5.16
C ALA A 172 -24.85 11.83 -5.22
N GLU A 173 -25.12 12.71 -6.19
CA GLU A 173 -26.46 13.26 -6.43
C GLU A 173 -27.47 12.17 -6.79
N LYS A 174 -27.07 11.21 -7.63
CA LYS A 174 -27.93 10.09 -8.03
C LYS A 174 -28.24 9.15 -6.86
N GLU A 175 -27.30 8.98 -5.92
CA GLU A 175 -27.50 8.22 -4.70
C GLU A 175 -28.28 8.99 -3.62
N GLY A 176 -28.50 10.29 -3.83
CA GLY A 176 -29.22 11.17 -2.89
C GLY A 176 -28.39 11.56 -1.67
N ASP A 177 -27.07 11.46 -1.73
CA ASP A 177 -26.17 11.85 -0.64
C ASP A 177 -25.84 13.35 -0.71
N GLU A 178 -26.76 14.17 -0.21
CA GLU A 178 -26.66 15.65 -0.24
C GLU A 178 -25.46 16.19 0.54
N SER A 179 -24.94 15.45 1.53
CA SER A 179 -23.71 15.84 2.26
C SER A 179 -22.53 15.74 1.32
N TRP A 180 -22.33 14.55 0.74
CA TRP A 180 -21.22 14.30 -0.15
C TRP A 180 -21.30 15.10 -1.45
N ALA A 181 -22.49 15.31 -2.01
CA ALA A 181 -22.65 16.16 -3.18
C ALA A 181 -22.16 17.60 -2.91
N ARG A 182 -22.52 18.19 -1.77
CA ARG A 182 -22.02 19.53 -1.39
C ARG A 182 -20.52 19.54 -1.12
N PHE A 183 -20.02 18.51 -0.46
CA PHE A 183 -18.59 18.37 -0.18
C PHE A 183 -17.76 18.26 -1.48
N ILE A 184 -18.18 17.45 -2.44
CA ILE A 184 -17.54 17.31 -3.76
C ILE A 184 -17.68 18.62 -4.56
N GLN A 185 -18.82 19.30 -4.48
CA GLN A 185 -19.00 20.62 -5.11
C GLN A 185 -17.97 21.63 -4.60
N MET A 186 -17.64 21.63 -3.30
CA MET A 186 -16.57 22.47 -2.76
C MET A 186 -15.19 22.08 -3.30
N HIS A 187 -14.93 20.79 -3.54
CA HIS A 187 -13.70 20.34 -4.18
C HIS A 187 -13.59 20.83 -5.62
N ASN A 188 -14.67 20.76 -6.38
CA ASN A 188 -14.78 21.33 -7.71
C ASN A 188 -14.38 22.81 -7.75
N GLU A 189 -14.90 23.62 -6.83
CA GLU A 189 -14.52 25.04 -6.72
C GLU A 189 -13.04 25.24 -6.41
N LYS A 190 -12.43 24.36 -5.59
CA LYS A 190 -10.99 24.40 -5.29
C LYS A 190 -10.13 23.98 -6.48
N ILE A 191 -10.59 23.04 -7.31
CA ILE A 191 -9.93 22.68 -8.58
C ILE A 191 -9.92 23.89 -9.49
N ASP A 192 -11.08 24.51 -9.72
CA ASP A 192 -11.26 25.64 -10.63
C ASP A 192 -10.44 26.88 -10.21
N SER A 193 -10.25 27.06 -8.90
CA SER A 193 -9.44 28.15 -8.34
C SER A 193 -7.97 27.80 -8.10
N HIS A 194 -7.55 26.56 -8.40
CA HIS A 194 -6.21 26.03 -8.15
C HIS A 194 -5.71 26.22 -6.71
N VAL A 195 -6.54 25.88 -5.71
CA VAL A 195 -6.19 25.97 -4.27
C VAL A 195 -6.44 24.67 -3.49
N TRP A 196 -6.32 23.50 -4.14
CA TRP A 196 -6.63 22.21 -3.50
C TRP A 196 -5.40 21.44 -2.97
N ASP A 197 -4.70 22.04 -2.02
CA ASP A 197 -3.45 21.47 -1.49
C ASP A 197 -3.65 20.26 -0.57
N VAL A 198 -4.77 20.22 0.18
CA VAL A 198 -5.02 19.20 1.21
C VAL A 198 -6.38 18.54 0.97
N TYR A 199 -6.38 17.21 0.99
CA TYR A 199 -7.61 16.41 1.01
C TYR A 199 -8.09 16.23 2.44
N THR A 200 -9.19 16.88 2.81
CA THR A 200 -9.84 16.77 4.12
C THR A 200 -11.15 16.04 3.95
N GLU A 201 -11.20 14.73 4.25
CA GLU A 201 -12.45 13.95 4.26
C GLU A 201 -13.43 14.55 5.29
N GLU A 202 -14.71 14.68 4.92
CA GLU A 202 -15.78 15.02 5.87
C GLU A 202 -15.95 13.82 6.83
N GLU A 203 -15.77 14.04 8.15
CA GLU A 203 -15.88 13.01 9.20
C GLU A 203 -17.32 12.58 9.48
#